data_AF-A0A7C0Z8B0-F1
#
_entry.id   AF-A0A7C0Z8B0-F1
#
_cell.length_a   1.000
_cell.length_b   1.000
_cell.length_c   1.000
_cell.angle_alpha   90.00
_cell.angle_beta   90.00
_cell.angle_gamma   90.00
#
_symmetry.space_group_name_H-M   'P 1'
#
loop_
_entity.id
_entity.type
_entity.pdbx_description
1 polymer ?
#
loop_
_entity_poly.entity_id
_entity_poly.type
_entity_poly.pdbx_seq_one_letter_code
_entity_poly.pdbx_strand_id
1 'polypeptide(L)'
;MPRNRGEIAIAPIARILKQEGAERVSDEAATYLRNILEEIARYIAREAVSLTKYSNRKTVTRRDIEYVVKRMYRQEIASLLREGL
;
A
#
# COMPACT_ATOMS: atom_id res chain seq x y z
N MET A 1 23.29 8.30 7.11
CA MET A 1 22.05 7.52 7.12
C MET A 1 22.29 6.24 6.35
N PRO A 2 21.99 5.03 6.88
CA PRO A 2 22.07 3.83 6.08
C PRO A 2 21.12 4.00 4.88
N ARG A 3 21.57 3.60 3.68
CA ARG A 3 20.72 3.53 2.50
C ARG A 3 19.61 2.54 2.81
N ASN A 4 18.46 3.02 3.29
CA ASN A 4 17.29 2.17 3.41
C ASN A 4 16.89 1.78 1.98
N ARG A 5 17.34 0.60 1.55
CA ARG A 5 16.94 0.00 0.29
C ARG A 5 15.49 -0.44 0.48
N GLY A 6 14.55 0.47 0.24
CA GLY A 6 13.13 0.13 0.13
C GLY A 6 12.96 -1.01 -0.89
N GLU A 7 11.99 -1.88 -0.64
CA GLU A 7 11.66 -3.00 -1.51
C GLU A 7 11.23 -2.56 -2.92
N ILE A 8 10.67 -1.36 -3.06
CA ILE A 8 10.26 -0.79 -4.34
C ILE A 8 11.33 0.17 -4.88
N ALA A 9 11.71 0.00 -6.14
CA ALA A 9 12.63 0.92 -6.80
C ALA A 9 12.02 2.32 -6.97
N ILE A 10 12.84 3.37 -6.80
CA ILE A 10 12.40 4.77 -6.92
C ILE A 10 11.99 5.15 -8.35
N ALA A 11 12.67 4.62 -9.36
CA ALA A 11 12.42 5.00 -10.76
C ALA A 11 10.97 4.72 -11.24
N PRO A 12 10.36 3.55 -10.96
CA PRO A 12 8.93 3.34 -11.16
C PRO A 12 8.03 4.36 -10.47
N ILE A 13 8.33 4.74 -9.23
CA ILE A 13 7.52 5.71 -8.46
C ILE A 13 7.57 7.09 -9.11
N ALA A 14 8.77 7.56 -9.48
CA ALA A 14 8.92 8.82 -10.20
C ALA A 14 8.21 8.82 -11.56
N ARG A 15 8.20 7.66 -12.26
CA ARG A 15 7.49 7.50 -13.53
C ARG A 15 5.97 7.60 -13.37
N ILE A 16 5.40 7.00 -12.34
CA ILE A 16 3.96 7.13 -12.02
C ILE A 16 3.62 8.60 -11.82
N LEU A 17 4.37 9.32 -10.97
CA LEU A 17 4.14 10.74 -10.71
C LEU A 17 4.16 11.59 -11.99
N LYS A 18 5.08 11.31 -12.91
CA LYS A 18 5.14 11.99 -14.22
C LYS A 18 3.97 11.65 -15.13
N GLN A 19 3.49 10.40 -15.11
CA GLN A 19 2.32 9.98 -15.88
C GLN A 19 1.03 10.65 -15.39
N GLU A 20 0.96 10.97 -14.09
CA GLU A 20 -0.12 11.78 -13.49
C GLU A 20 0.05 13.30 -13.73
N GLY A 21 1.03 13.71 -14.54
CA GLY A 21 1.19 15.10 -15.00
C GLY A 21 2.24 15.92 -14.27
N ALA A 22 3.02 15.33 -13.35
CA ALA A 22 4.16 16.04 -12.76
C ALA A 22 5.25 16.30 -13.80
N GLU A 23 5.54 17.57 -14.11
CA GLU A 23 6.63 17.92 -15.05
C GLU A 23 8.01 17.53 -14.48
N ARG A 24 8.20 17.75 -13.18
CA ARG A 24 9.43 17.43 -12.42
C ARG A 24 9.07 16.73 -11.13
N VAL A 25 9.92 15.80 -10.69
CA VAL A 25 9.76 15.03 -9.45
C VAL A 25 11.09 15.07 -8.71
N SER A 26 11.08 15.46 -7.44
CA SER A 26 12.27 15.38 -6.58
C SER A 26 12.48 13.95 -6.09
N ASP A 27 13.73 13.59 -5.81
CA ASP A 27 14.06 12.29 -5.22
C ASP A 27 13.37 12.09 -3.86
N GLU A 28 13.23 13.17 -3.08
CA GLU A 28 12.53 13.16 -1.80
C GLU A 28 11.04 12.82 -1.97
N ALA A 29 10.34 13.46 -2.92
CA ALA A 29 8.93 13.18 -3.18
C ALA A 29 8.71 11.74 -3.64
N ALA A 30 9.56 11.24 -4.55
CA ALA A 30 9.48 9.86 -5.00
C ALA A 30 9.80 8.86 -3.87
N THR A 31 10.74 9.20 -2.99
CA THR A 31 11.09 8.39 -1.82
C THR A 31 9.95 8.36 -0.79
N TYR A 32 9.32 9.51 -0.55
CA TYR A 32 8.20 9.61 0.38
C TYR A 32 6.99 8.78 -0.10
N LEU A 33 6.62 8.92 -1.37
CA LEU A 33 5.54 8.12 -1.97
C LEU A 33 5.87 6.61 -1.93
N ARG A 34 7.12 6.23 -2.23
CA ARG A 34 7.57 4.83 -2.11
C ARG A 34 7.30 4.29 -0.71
N ASN A 35 7.71 5.02 0.32
CA ASN A 35 7.58 4.57 1.71
C ASN A 35 6.11 4.36 2.10
N ILE A 36 5.21 5.28 1.70
CA ILE A 36 3.76 5.13 1.92
C ILE A 36 3.23 3.86 1.24
N LEU A 37 3.61 3.63 -0.02
CA LEU A 37 3.16 2.45 -0.76
C LEU A 37 3.67 1.15 -0.12
N GLU A 38 4.90 1.14 0.38
CA GLU A 38 5.46 -0.01 1.11
C GLU A 38 4.72 -0.26 2.43
N GLU A 39 4.35 0.78 3.17
CA GLU A 39 3.56 0.64 4.40
C GLU A 39 2.18 0.06 4.13
N ILE A 40 1.48 0.56 3.10
CA ILE A 40 0.19 0.03 2.66
C ILE A 40 0.33 -1.43 2.22
N ALA A 41 1.35 -1.74 1.41
CA ALA A 41 1.61 -3.10 0.95
C ALA A 41 1.90 -4.05 2.13
N ARG A 42 2.68 -3.63 3.13
CA ARG A 42 2.96 -4.42 4.34
C ARG A 42 1.69 -4.65 5.16
N TYR A 43 0.84 -3.65 5.32
CA TYR A 43 -0.44 -3.79 6.02
C TYR A 43 -1.31 -4.85 5.32
N ILE A 44 -1.52 -4.70 4.01
CA ILE A 44 -2.33 -5.63 3.22
C ILE A 44 -1.76 -7.05 3.29
N ALA A 45 -0.44 -7.21 3.16
CA ALA A 45 0.22 -8.50 3.21
C ALA A 45 0.04 -9.19 4.57
N ARG A 46 0.20 -8.46 5.69
CA ARG A 46 0.01 -9.01 7.04
C ARG A 46 -1.41 -9.52 7.23
N GLU A 47 -2.40 -8.73 6.85
CA GLU A 47 -3.80 -9.11 6.98
C GLU A 47 -4.16 -10.30 6.06
N ALA A 48 -3.67 -10.31 4.83
CA ALA A 48 -3.90 -11.42 3.91
C ALA A 48 -3.28 -12.73 4.42
N VAL A 49 -2.06 -12.69 4.97
CA VAL A 49 -1.41 -13.85 5.61
C VAL A 49 -2.21 -14.32 6.82
N SER A 50 -2.79 -13.42 7.61
CA SER A 50 -3.66 -13.79 8.73
C SER A 50 -4.89 -14.58 8.25
N LEU A 51 -5.54 -14.15 7.15
CA LEU A 51 -6.70 -14.86 6.58
C LEU A 51 -6.35 -16.29 6.12
N THR A 52 -5.17 -16.50 5.53
CA THR A 52 -4.77 -17.84 5.10
C THR A 52 -4.54 -18.76 6.30
N LYS A 53 -3.93 -18.25 7.38
CA LYS A 53 -3.73 -19.01 8.63
C LYS A 53 -5.04 -19.51 9.24
N TYR A 54 -6.07 -18.67 9.31
CA TYR A 54 -7.38 -19.08 9.84
C TYR A 54 -8.09 -20.15 8.98
N SER A 55 -7.76 -20.22 7.70
CA SER A 55 -8.34 -21.19 6.76
C SER A 55 -7.43 -22.39 6.47
N ASN A 56 -6.37 -22.60 7.29
CA ASN A 56 -5.35 -23.65 7.10
C ASN A 56 -4.70 -23.68 5.70
N ARG A 57 -4.72 -22.54 4.99
CA ARG A 57 -4.03 -22.37 3.70
C ARG A 57 -2.66 -21.74 3.92
N LYS A 58 -1.70 -22.10 3.06
CA LYS A 58 -0.34 -21.52 3.09
C LYS A 58 -0.09 -20.48 2.00
N THR A 59 -0.90 -20.49 0.94
CA THR A 59 -0.74 -19.59 -0.21
C THR A 59 -1.69 -18.41 -0.07
N VAL A 60 -1.12 -17.20 -0.08
CA VAL A 60 -1.89 -15.96 -0.24
C VAL A 60 -2.33 -15.85 -1.69
N THR A 61 -3.63 -15.68 -1.91
CA THR A 61 -4.23 -15.60 -3.25
C THR A 61 -4.73 -14.18 -3.53
N ARG A 62 -5.03 -13.89 -4.80
CA ARG A 62 -5.70 -12.65 -5.19
C ARG A 62 -6.96 -12.36 -4.35
N ARG A 63 -7.76 -13.39 -4.05
CA ARG A 63 -8.99 -13.25 -3.27
C ARG A 63 -8.75 -12.74 -1.85
N ASP A 64 -7.65 -13.15 -1.23
CA ASP A 64 -7.27 -12.69 0.11
C ASP A 64 -6.91 -11.21 0.08
N ILE A 65 -6.14 -10.77 -0.92
CA ILE A 65 -5.78 -9.36 -1.14
C ILE A 65 -7.04 -8.52 -1.37
N GLU A 66 -7.92 -8.95 -2.28
CA GLU A 66 -9.16 -8.23 -2.58
C GLU A 66 -10.07 -8.08 -1.37
N TYR A 67 -10.18 -9.13 -0.54
CA TYR A 67 -10.96 -9.09 0.68
C TYR A 67 -10.41 -8.04 1.65
N VAL A 68 -9.09 -8.02 1.87
CA VAL A 68 -8.44 -7.05 2.76
C VAL A 68 -8.63 -5.61 2.24
N VAL A 69 -8.40 -5.38 0.95
CA VAL A 69 -8.55 -4.05 0.34
C VAL A 69 -10.01 -3.56 0.44
N LYS A 70 -10.99 -4.41 0.13
CA LYS A 70 -12.41 -4.06 0.29
C LYS A 70 -12.77 -3.74 1.74
N ARG A 71 -12.19 -4.50 2.70
CA ARG A 71 -12.40 -4.26 4.13
C ARG A 71 -11.76 -2.94 4.57
N MET A 72 -10.58 -2.61 4.06
CA MET A 72 -9.86 -1.36 4.33
C MET A 72 -10.69 -0.14 3.90
N TYR A 73 -11.18 -0.10 2.65
CA TYR A 73 -12.05 0.99 2.18
C TYR A 73 -13.33 1.12 3.01
N ARG A 74 -13.92 -0.01 3.41
CA ARG A 74 -15.11 0.01 4.29
C ARG A 74 -14.80 0.64 5.64
N GLN A 75 -13.63 0.38 6.21
CA GLN A 75 -13.22 0.94 7.50
C GLN A 75 -12.98 2.45 7.41
N GLU A 76 -12.35 2.93 6.33
CA GLU A 76 -12.12 4.34 6.06
C GLU A 76 -13.42 5.12 5.84
N ILE A 77 -14.34 4.59 5.03
CA ILE A 77 -15.68 5.19 4.88
C ILE A 77 -16.41 5.21 6.22
N ALA A 78 -16.32 4.14 7.01
CA ALA A 78 -16.93 4.09 8.33
C ALA A 78 -16.29 5.06 9.33
N SER A 79 -14.99 5.36 9.24
CA SER A 79 -14.38 6.40 10.09
C SER A 79 -14.85 7.78 9.69
N LEU A 80 -14.87 8.11 8.39
CA LEU A 80 -15.39 9.38 7.89
C LEU A 80 -16.86 9.62 8.31
N LEU A 81 -17.71 8.60 8.23
CA LEU A 81 -19.11 8.69 8.67
C LEU A 81 -19.25 8.82 10.20
N ARG A 82 -18.31 8.28 10.99
CA ARG A 82 -18.31 8.40 12.46
C ARG A 82 -17.78 9.73 12.94
N GLU A 83 -16.81 10.29 12.23
CA GLU A 83 -16.21 11.59 12.54
C GLU A 83 -17.15 12.75 12.21
N GLY A 84 -18.21 12.48 11.43
CA GLY A 84 -19.21 13.47 11.04
C GLY A 84 -18.60 14.47 10.06
N LEU A 85 -19.04 14.43 8.81
CA LEU A 85 -18.89 15.61 7.96
C LEU A 85 -19.57 16.82 8.61
#